data_AF-A0A3B4YKY4-F1
#
_entry.id   AF-A0A3B4YKY4-F1
#
_cell.length_a   1.000
_cell.length_b   1.000
_cell.length_c   1.000
_cell.angle_alpha   90.00
_cell.angle_beta   90.00
_cell.angle_gamma   90.00
#
_symmetry.space_group_name_H-M   'P 1'
#
loop_
_entity.id
_entity.type
_entity.pdbx_description
1 polymer ?
#
loop_
_entity_poly.entity_id
_entity_poly.type
_entity_poly.pdbx_seq_one_letter_code
_entity_poly.pdbx_strand_id
1 'polypeptide(L)'
;MITDYMIFSLRPGSDLLLSDEASDTTSDLMLAQMLQMQFDREFDDQLRREEKKFNGDSKVSISFENYRMVHPYEDSDSSEDEVDWQDTRHDPYRAEKPQTTPRKGFTGKGKNITTKHDEVMCGRKNTARMDNFAPEVHVGDGLGMDLKLSNQVFNSLKQHCYSEQRRSSRLHEKKEHSTAVMKKAEIPCPEVVMLKKHILVMSFIGKDHVPAPKLKDARLGSEDMKNAYYQVLHMMQQLFQECNLVHADLSEYNMLWHEGKVWLIDVSQSVEPTHPHGLEFLFRDCRNVSTFFQKRGVSEAMSVYDLFNAVTGLNIPVGAEEEAEFFAEVTETPAQLL
;
A
#
# COMPACT_ATOMS: atom_id res chain seq x y z
N MET A 1 -6.66 -7.50 62.27
CA MET A 1 -8.04 -7.94 61.96
C MET A 1 -8.06 -8.18 60.46
N ILE A 2 -7.84 -9.41 59.97
CA ILE A 2 -8.79 -10.56 59.95
C ILE A 2 -10.07 -10.09 59.22
N THR A 3 -10.48 -10.56 58.03
CA THR A 3 -10.39 -11.82 57.24
C THR A 3 -10.50 -11.50 55.74
N ASP A 4 -9.98 -12.19 54.71
CA ASP A 4 -9.79 -13.61 54.33
C ASP A 4 -10.83 -14.17 53.31
N TYR A 5 -10.27 -14.81 52.26
CA TYR A 5 -10.79 -15.83 51.32
C TYR A 5 -11.83 -15.53 50.21
N MET A 6 -11.41 -15.73 48.95
CA MET A 6 -11.73 -16.98 48.22
C MET A 6 -10.63 -17.34 47.21
N ILE A 7 -9.84 -18.35 47.60
CA ILE A 7 -8.97 -19.16 46.77
C ILE A 7 -9.81 -20.34 46.29
N PHE A 8 -9.94 -20.57 44.98
CA PHE A 8 -10.36 -21.86 44.46
C PHE A 8 -9.14 -22.69 44.12
N SER A 9 -8.86 -23.66 44.99
CA SER A 9 -7.93 -24.76 44.79
C SER A 9 -8.72 -25.95 44.26
N LEU A 10 -8.37 -26.46 43.07
CA LEU A 10 -8.64 -27.85 42.70
C LEU A 10 -7.31 -28.57 42.51
N ARG A 11 -7.19 -29.68 43.25
CA ARG A 11 -6.00 -30.54 43.37
C ARG A 11 -5.86 -31.51 42.18
N PRO A 12 -4.68 -32.14 42.02
CA PRO A 12 -4.23 -32.85 40.82
C PRO A 12 -4.43 -34.37 40.86
N GLY A 13 -4.35 -34.98 39.68
CA GLY A 13 -4.32 -36.43 39.39
C GLY A 13 -5.27 -36.73 38.22
N SER A 14 -4.88 -37.34 37.10
CA SER A 14 -3.70 -38.12 36.73
C SER A 14 -3.66 -38.26 35.19
N ASP A 15 -2.46 -38.23 34.63
CA ASP A 15 -1.98 -38.85 33.39
C ASP A 15 -2.93 -38.96 32.17
N LEU A 16 -2.70 -38.13 31.16
CA LEU A 16 -2.74 -38.59 29.77
C LEU A 16 -1.65 -37.92 28.94
N LEU A 17 -0.99 -38.77 28.16
CA LEU A 17 0.22 -38.58 27.38
C LEU A 17 0.14 -37.45 26.33
N LEU A 18 1.31 -36.83 26.14
CA LEU A 18 1.71 -36.04 24.98
C LEU A 18 1.40 -36.76 23.65
N SER A 19 0.70 -36.08 22.76
CA SER A 19 0.88 -36.17 21.31
C SER A 19 0.62 -34.82 20.66
N ASP A 20 1.53 -34.42 19.78
CA ASP A 20 1.49 -33.27 18.86
C ASP A 20 0.07 -32.93 18.38
N GLU A 21 -0.40 -31.70 18.60
CA GLU A 21 -1.55 -31.13 17.89
C GLU A 21 -1.20 -29.77 17.28
N ALA A 22 -0.52 -29.83 16.14
CA ALA A 22 -0.45 -28.73 15.19
C ALA A 22 -1.35 -29.08 13.99
N SER A 23 -2.67 -29.17 14.17
CA SER A 23 -3.61 -29.23 13.03
C SER A 23 -5.07 -28.80 13.27
N ASP A 24 -5.47 -28.28 14.44
CA ASP A 24 -6.89 -27.98 14.72
C ASP A 24 -7.30 -26.51 14.58
N THR A 25 -6.36 -25.59 14.36
CA THR A 25 -6.68 -24.15 14.25
C THR A 25 -7.45 -23.77 12.98
N THR A 26 -7.44 -24.60 11.94
CA THR A 26 -8.27 -24.40 10.72
C THR A 26 -9.74 -24.69 10.99
N SER A 27 -10.04 -25.65 11.85
CA SER A 27 -11.41 -25.95 12.29
C SER A 27 -11.97 -24.80 13.15
N ASP A 28 -11.18 -24.33 14.12
CA ASP A 28 -11.57 -23.24 15.02
C ASP A 28 -11.70 -21.90 14.30
N LEU A 29 -10.81 -21.60 13.34
CA LEU A 29 -10.91 -20.40 12.50
C LEU A 29 -12.21 -20.40 11.68
N MET A 30 -12.58 -21.56 11.12
CA MET A 30 -13.79 -21.70 10.33
C MET A 30 -15.05 -21.56 11.19
N LEU A 31 -15.04 -22.10 12.41
CA LEU A 31 -16.10 -21.91 13.40
C LEU A 31 -16.25 -20.44 13.82
N ALA A 32 -15.13 -19.76 14.10
CA ALA A 32 -15.13 -18.34 14.46
C ALA A 32 -15.68 -17.46 13.33
N GLN A 33 -15.29 -17.72 12.08
CA GLN A 33 -15.82 -17.03 10.91
C GLN A 33 -17.32 -17.27 10.72
N MET A 34 -17.79 -18.51 10.93
CA MET A 34 -19.21 -18.84 10.82
C MET A 34 -20.05 -18.13 11.91
N LEU A 35 -19.53 -18.08 13.14
CA LEU A 35 -20.14 -17.36 14.26
C LEU A 35 -20.21 -15.85 13.99
N GLN A 36 -19.12 -15.26 13.49
CA GLN A 36 -19.07 -13.84 13.15
C GLN A 36 -20.10 -13.48 12.08
N MET A 37 -20.20 -14.28 11.01
CA MET A 37 -21.19 -14.08 9.95
C MET A 37 -22.64 -14.19 10.46
N GLN A 38 -22.91 -15.06 11.45
CA GLN A 38 -24.23 -15.15 12.07
C GLN A 38 -24.57 -13.90 12.89
N PHE A 39 -23.62 -13.38 13.68
CA PHE A 39 -23.80 -12.14 14.44
C PHE A 39 -24.06 -10.95 13.53
N ASP A 40 -23.27 -10.79 12.47
CA ASP A 40 -23.38 -9.68 11.53
C ASP A 40 -24.76 -9.70 10.83
N ARG A 41 -25.26 -10.88 10.48
CA ARG A 41 -26.59 -11.07 9.88
C ARG A 41 -27.72 -10.69 10.85
N GLU A 42 -27.64 -11.11 12.11
CA GLU A 42 -28.66 -10.77 13.11
C GLU A 42 -28.72 -9.27 13.38
N PHE A 43 -27.56 -8.61 13.40
CA PHE A 43 -27.44 -7.17 13.56
C PHE A 43 -28.10 -6.41 12.40
N ASP A 44 -27.84 -6.83 11.16
CA ASP A 44 -28.45 -6.24 9.97
C ASP A 44 -29.98 -6.41 9.94
N ASP A 45 -30.48 -7.57 10.39
CA ASP A 45 -31.91 -7.82 10.52
C ASP A 45 -32.56 -6.98 11.62
N GLN A 46 -31.83 -6.69 12.71
CA GLN A 46 -32.30 -5.78 13.76
C GLN A 46 -32.39 -4.33 13.24
N LEU A 47 -31.35 -3.85 12.58
CA LEU A 47 -31.34 -2.53 11.94
C LEU A 47 -32.49 -2.37 10.96
N ARG A 48 -32.80 -3.38 10.14
CA ARG A 48 -33.95 -3.38 9.21
C ARG A 48 -35.29 -3.26 9.92
N ARG A 49 -35.45 -3.90 11.09
CA ARG A 49 -36.68 -3.78 11.89
C ARG A 49 -36.81 -2.39 12.49
N GLU A 50 -35.71 -1.80 12.96
CA GLU A 50 -35.70 -0.43 13.48
C GLU A 50 -35.97 0.59 12.38
N GLU A 51 -35.33 0.45 11.21
CA GLU A 51 -35.57 1.27 10.01
C GLU A 51 -37.06 1.28 9.63
N LYS A 52 -37.70 0.09 9.58
CA LYS A 52 -39.14 -0.04 9.28
C LYS A 52 -40.02 0.58 10.37
N LYS A 53 -39.62 0.52 11.64
CA LYS A 53 -40.35 1.17 12.75
C LYS A 53 -40.28 2.69 12.65
N PHE A 54 -39.12 3.24 12.33
CA PHE A 54 -38.93 4.69 12.16
C PHE A 54 -39.59 5.22 10.88
N ASN A 55 -39.61 4.44 9.80
CA ASN A 55 -40.11 4.86 8.49
C ASN A 55 -41.60 4.60 8.25
N GLY A 56 -42.38 4.19 9.25
CA GLY A 56 -43.79 3.82 9.13
C GLY A 56 -44.66 4.91 8.47
N ASP A 57 -45.32 5.76 9.26
CA ASP A 57 -46.23 6.80 8.72
C ASP A 57 -45.53 8.16 8.50
N SER A 58 -44.20 8.19 8.58
CA SER A 58 -43.41 9.42 8.46
C SER A 58 -43.29 9.85 6.99
N LYS A 59 -43.49 11.15 6.73
CA LYS A 59 -43.25 11.76 5.40
C LYS A 59 -41.78 11.80 4.99
N VAL A 60 -40.88 11.51 5.93
CA VAL A 60 -39.42 11.49 5.75
C VAL A 60 -38.90 10.13 6.20
N SER A 61 -38.19 9.43 5.32
CA SER A 61 -37.58 8.12 5.57
C SER A 61 -36.11 8.28 5.98
N ILE A 62 -35.72 7.58 7.04
CA ILE A 62 -34.35 7.44 7.54
C ILE A 62 -33.83 6.06 7.11
N SER A 63 -32.68 5.99 6.43
CA SER A 63 -32.03 4.70 6.13
C SER A 63 -30.82 4.46 7.04
N PHE A 64 -30.64 3.22 7.47
CA PHE A 64 -29.49 2.80 8.28
C PHE A 64 -28.47 1.97 7.48
N GLU A 65 -28.42 2.15 6.16
CA GLU A 65 -27.56 1.38 5.26
C GLU A 65 -26.07 1.51 5.58
N ASN A 66 -25.63 2.66 6.11
CA ASN A 66 -24.25 2.90 6.53
C ASN A 66 -23.83 2.15 7.80
N TYR A 67 -24.78 1.55 8.52
CA TYR A 67 -24.54 0.83 9.76
C TYR A 67 -24.64 -0.69 9.59
N ARG A 68 -24.96 -1.18 8.38
CA ARG A 68 -25.03 -2.62 8.12
C ARG A 68 -23.64 -3.22 7.99
N MET A 69 -23.42 -4.39 8.56
CA MET A 69 -22.13 -5.07 8.59
C MET A 69 -21.83 -5.80 7.29
N VAL A 70 -22.86 -6.19 6.52
CA VAL A 70 -22.71 -6.80 5.19
C VAL A 70 -23.37 -5.93 4.12
N HIS A 71 -22.54 -5.29 3.28
CA HIS A 71 -23.00 -4.64 2.07
C HIS A 71 -23.24 -5.68 0.97
N PRO A 72 -24.37 -5.65 0.23
CA PRO A 72 -24.56 -6.50 -0.93
C PRO A 72 -23.38 -6.34 -1.89
N TYR A 73 -22.64 -7.42 -2.09
CA TYR A 73 -21.57 -7.48 -3.07
C TYR A 73 -22.22 -7.58 -4.45
N GLU A 74 -22.28 -6.47 -5.19
CA GLU A 74 -22.63 -6.50 -6.60
C GLU A 74 -21.39 -6.93 -7.40
N ASP A 75 -21.26 -8.22 -7.64
CA ASP A 75 -20.52 -8.73 -8.79
C ASP A 75 -21.25 -8.27 -10.06
N SER A 76 -20.78 -7.17 -10.64
CA SER A 76 -21.13 -6.82 -12.02
C SER A 76 -19.95 -6.17 -12.73
N ASP A 77 -19.13 -7.03 -13.33
CA ASP A 77 -18.29 -6.67 -14.46
C ASP A 77 -19.20 -6.52 -15.69
N SER A 78 -19.95 -5.41 -15.80
CA SER A 78 -20.68 -5.07 -17.03
C SER A 78 -21.25 -3.64 -17.03
N SER A 79 -20.82 -2.86 -18.03
CA SER A 79 -21.38 -1.61 -18.56
C SER A 79 -21.58 -0.42 -17.60
N GLU A 80 -20.77 0.61 -17.88
CA GLU A 80 -21.02 2.05 -17.66
C GLU A 80 -22.39 2.44 -17.07
N ASP A 81 -22.50 2.44 -15.74
CA ASP A 81 -23.46 3.30 -15.05
C ASP A 81 -22.75 3.96 -13.86
N GLU A 82 -22.78 5.30 -13.87
CA GLU A 82 -22.07 6.16 -12.92
C GLU A 82 -22.60 5.96 -11.49
N VAL A 83 -21.76 5.44 -10.59
CA VAL A 83 -22.00 5.49 -9.14
C VAL A 83 -21.94 6.95 -8.68
N ASP A 84 -23.12 7.54 -8.49
CA ASP A 84 -23.32 8.89 -7.99
C ASP A 84 -23.16 8.89 -6.45
N TRP A 85 -21.99 9.26 -5.96
CA TRP A 85 -21.72 9.48 -4.53
C TRP A 85 -22.40 10.77 -4.03
N GLN A 86 -23.74 10.81 -4.07
CA GLN A 86 -24.50 11.97 -3.58
C GLN A 86 -24.30 12.14 -2.07
N ASP A 87 -23.51 13.13 -1.66
CA ASP A 87 -23.69 13.81 -0.38
C ASP A 87 -25.08 14.48 -0.41
N THR A 88 -26.03 13.89 0.31
CA THR A 88 -27.44 14.31 0.37
C THR A 88 -27.69 15.44 1.37
N ARG A 89 -26.65 16.02 1.98
CA ARG A 89 -26.79 17.17 2.86
C ARG A 89 -27.08 18.43 2.05
N HIS A 90 -28.25 19.03 2.29
CA HIS A 90 -28.62 20.30 1.71
C HIS A 90 -27.78 21.42 2.35
N ASP A 91 -26.79 21.91 1.61
CA ASP A 91 -25.97 23.07 1.99
C ASP A 91 -26.58 24.35 1.41
N PRO A 92 -27.12 25.27 2.24
CA PRO A 92 -27.77 26.50 1.79
C PRO A 92 -26.80 27.51 1.16
N TYR A 93 -25.49 27.29 1.22
CA TYR A 93 -24.47 28.11 0.56
C TYR A 93 -23.96 27.51 -0.76
N ARG A 94 -24.41 26.30 -1.12
CA ARG A 94 -24.01 25.62 -2.36
C ARG A 94 -24.95 26.03 -3.51
N ALA A 95 -24.38 26.44 -4.64
CA ALA A 95 -25.17 26.76 -5.83
C ALA A 95 -26.06 25.57 -6.25
N GLU A 96 -27.30 25.86 -6.68
CA GLU A 96 -28.22 24.81 -7.11
C GLU A 96 -27.59 23.97 -8.23
N LYS A 97 -27.55 22.64 -8.03
CA LYS A 97 -27.02 21.72 -9.02
C LYS A 97 -27.87 21.81 -10.31
N PRO A 98 -27.26 21.82 -11.50
CA PRO A 98 -28.00 21.90 -12.75
C PRO A 98 -28.92 20.68 -12.94
N GLN A 99 -30.21 20.92 -13.23
CA GLN A 99 -31.22 19.87 -13.41
C GLN A 99 -30.79 18.82 -14.44
N THR A 100 -30.89 17.54 -14.07
CA THR A 100 -30.64 16.41 -14.96
C THR A 100 -31.72 16.39 -16.06
N THR A 101 -31.31 16.14 -17.30
CA THR A 101 -32.27 16.00 -18.41
C THR A 101 -32.98 14.66 -18.26
N PRO A 102 -34.32 14.59 -18.34
CA PRO A 102 -35.07 13.36 -18.18
C PRO A 102 -34.75 12.36 -19.30
N ARG A 103 -35.09 11.09 -19.08
CA ARG A 103 -34.87 9.96 -20.01
C ARG A 103 -35.36 10.19 -21.45
N LYS A 104 -36.23 11.17 -21.68
CA LYS A 104 -36.72 11.64 -23.00
C LYS A 104 -35.73 12.51 -23.78
N GLY A 105 -34.60 12.93 -23.22
CA GLY A 105 -33.49 13.59 -23.94
C GLY A 105 -33.67 15.09 -24.23
N PHE A 106 -34.81 15.69 -23.86
CA PHE A 106 -35.06 17.13 -23.97
C PHE A 106 -35.95 17.64 -22.82
N THR A 107 -35.90 18.94 -22.58
CA THR A 107 -36.67 19.67 -21.56
C THR A 107 -37.22 20.96 -22.17
N GLY A 108 -38.44 21.36 -21.77
CA GLY A 108 -39.08 22.61 -22.22
C GLY A 108 -40.25 22.45 -23.21
N LYS A 109 -40.96 23.55 -23.49
CA LYS A 109 -42.09 23.64 -24.44
C LYS A 109 -41.92 24.88 -25.32
N GLY A 110 -42.19 24.77 -26.62
CA GLY A 110 -42.15 25.90 -27.56
C GLY A 110 -40.74 26.28 -28.00
N LYS A 111 -40.37 27.56 -27.92
CA LYS A 111 -39.06 28.08 -28.37
C LYS A 111 -37.91 27.81 -27.39
N ASN A 112 -38.20 27.33 -26.18
CA ASN A 112 -37.21 27.06 -25.13
C ASN A 112 -37.05 25.54 -24.95
N ILE A 113 -36.60 24.83 -25.99
CA ILE A 113 -36.28 23.39 -25.90
C ILE A 113 -34.78 23.26 -25.63
N THR A 114 -34.43 22.79 -24.44
CA THR A 114 -33.05 22.45 -24.05
C THR A 114 -32.84 20.95 -24.21
N THR A 115 -31.91 20.57 -25.08
CA THR A 115 -31.58 19.18 -25.37
C THR A 115 -30.36 18.72 -24.58
N LYS A 116 -30.15 17.40 -24.49
CA LYS A 116 -28.93 16.82 -23.92
C LYS A 116 -27.62 17.27 -24.59
N HIS A 117 -27.70 17.84 -25.80
CA HIS A 117 -26.55 18.31 -26.58
C HIS A 117 -26.38 19.84 -26.56
N ASP A 118 -27.11 20.53 -25.70
CA ASP A 118 -26.89 21.96 -25.49
C ASP A 118 -25.50 22.16 -24.87
N GLU A 119 -24.58 22.74 -25.64
CA GLU A 119 -23.17 22.94 -25.29
C GLU A 119 -23.01 23.77 -24.01
N VAL A 120 -23.91 24.74 -23.79
CA VAL A 120 -23.86 25.62 -22.61
C VAL A 120 -24.28 24.87 -21.35
N MET A 121 -25.36 24.08 -21.44
CA MET A 121 -25.85 23.28 -20.33
C MET A 121 -24.95 22.09 -20.01
N CYS A 122 -24.41 21.44 -21.05
CA CYS A 122 -23.45 20.35 -20.92
C CYS A 122 -22.13 20.88 -20.31
N GLY A 123 -21.65 22.04 -20.77
CA GLY A 123 -20.45 22.68 -20.22
C GLY A 123 -20.57 23.03 -18.74
N ARG A 124 -21.72 23.57 -18.30
CA ARG A 124 -21.98 23.83 -16.87
C ARG A 124 -22.08 22.56 -16.04
N LYS A 125 -22.68 21.50 -16.58
CA LYS A 125 -22.76 20.18 -15.91
C LYS A 125 -21.38 19.55 -15.76
N ASN A 126 -20.52 19.66 -16.77
CA ASN A 126 -19.14 19.16 -16.70
C ASN A 126 -18.33 19.91 -15.64
N THR A 127 -18.45 21.24 -15.59
CA THR A 127 -17.81 22.06 -14.55
C THR A 127 -18.32 21.67 -13.15
N ALA A 128 -19.63 21.50 -12.96
CA ALA A 128 -20.20 21.06 -11.68
C ALA A 128 -19.79 19.63 -11.29
N ARG A 129 -19.49 18.77 -12.27
CA ARG A 129 -18.96 17.41 -12.03
C ARG A 129 -17.47 17.40 -11.69
N MET A 130 -16.76 18.50 -11.88
CA MET A 130 -15.35 18.55 -11.50
C MET A 130 -15.14 18.57 -9.98
N ASP A 131 -16.14 19.01 -9.21
CA ASP A 131 -16.14 18.91 -7.74
C ASP A 131 -15.92 17.45 -7.27
N ASN A 132 -16.28 16.48 -8.12
CA ASN A 132 -16.14 15.04 -7.84
C ASN A 132 -14.82 14.46 -8.37
N PHE A 133 -13.95 15.26 -9.00
CA PHE A 133 -12.61 14.80 -9.37
C PHE A 133 -11.75 14.58 -8.13
N ALA A 134 -10.65 13.82 -8.31
CA ALA A 134 -9.72 13.57 -7.22
C ALA A 134 -9.26 14.92 -6.62
N PRO A 135 -9.14 15.04 -5.28
CA PRO A 135 -8.85 16.31 -4.60
C PRO A 135 -7.52 16.98 -5.00
N GLU A 136 -6.68 16.30 -5.79
CA GLU A 136 -5.44 16.82 -6.38
C GLU A 136 -5.70 17.78 -7.55
N VAL A 137 -6.83 17.65 -8.25
CA VAL A 137 -7.27 18.63 -9.24
C VAL A 137 -7.82 19.83 -8.49
N HIS A 138 -6.98 20.84 -8.34
CA HIS A 138 -7.39 22.15 -7.84
C HIS A 138 -8.22 22.84 -8.92
N VAL A 139 -9.46 22.40 -9.06
CA VAL A 139 -10.51 23.20 -9.67
C VAL A 139 -10.68 24.34 -8.69
N GLY A 140 -10.08 25.49 -8.98
CA GLY A 140 -10.19 26.65 -8.09
C GLY A 140 -11.65 26.88 -7.69
N ASP A 141 -11.84 27.59 -6.58
CA ASP A 141 -13.10 28.11 -6.09
C ASP A 141 -13.73 29.05 -7.13
N GLY A 142 -14.27 28.48 -8.20
CA GLY A 142 -14.99 29.14 -9.28
C GLY A 142 -16.35 29.67 -8.83
N LEU A 143 -16.53 29.91 -7.53
CA LEU A 143 -17.67 30.57 -6.92
C LEU A 143 -17.75 32.00 -7.48
N GLY A 144 -18.45 32.14 -8.61
CA GLY A 144 -18.68 33.41 -9.30
C GLY A 144 -18.22 33.47 -10.76
N MET A 145 -17.60 32.42 -11.30
CA MET A 145 -17.17 32.39 -12.71
C MET A 145 -18.06 31.42 -13.50
N ASP A 146 -18.68 31.85 -14.62
CA ASP A 146 -19.45 30.97 -15.53
C ASP A 146 -18.50 30.08 -16.35
N LEU A 147 -17.72 29.25 -15.65
CA LEU A 147 -16.80 28.28 -16.21
C LEU A 147 -17.59 27.20 -16.94
N LYS A 148 -17.35 27.04 -18.24
CA LYS A 148 -17.95 26.02 -19.09
C LYS A 148 -16.86 25.13 -19.64
N LEU A 149 -16.84 23.87 -19.22
CA LEU A 149 -15.88 22.90 -19.72
C LEU A 149 -16.43 22.12 -20.90
N SER A 150 -15.73 22.16 -22.02
CA SER A 150 -16.08 21.32 -23.16
C SER A 150 -15.98 19.84 -22.78
N ASN A 151 -16.81 19.01 -23.41
CA ASN A 151 -16.81 17.57 -23.21
C ASN A 151 -15.42 16.95 -23.45
N GLN A 152 -14.69 17.47 -24.42
CA GLN A 152 -13.35 16.98 -24.75
C GLN A 152 -12.38 17.20 -23.58
N VAL A 153 -12.35 18.41 -23.00
CA VAL A 153 -11.45 18.73 -21.89
C VAL A 153 -11.85 17.96 -20.62
N PHE A 154 -13.15 17.87 -20.34
CA PHE A 154 -13.66 17.08 -19.21
C PHE A 154 -13.26 15.60 -19.32
N ASN A 155 -13.42 14.99 -20.50
CA ASN A 155 -13.09 13.58 -20.71
C ASN A 155 -11.58 13.33 -20.65
N SER A 156 -10.76 14.23 -21.20
CA SER A 156 -9.29 14.14 -21.09
C SER A 156 -8.83 14.25 -19.63
N LEU A 157 -9.40 15.18 -18.86
CA LEU A 157 -9.07 15.35 -17.44
C LEU A 157 -9.55 14.15 -16.60
N LYS A 158 -10.76 13.64 -16.88
CA LYS A 158 -11.31 12.43 -16.25
C LYS A 158 -10.41 11.21 -16.51
N GLN A 159 -9.98 10.99 -17.76
CA GLN A 159 -9.05 9.92 -18.10
C GLN A 159 -7.71 10.06 -17.39
N HIS A 160 -7.16 11.27 -17.31
CA HIS A 160 -5.93 11.55 -16.58
C HIS A 160 -6.06 11.25 -15.08
N CYS A 161 -7.15 11.65 -14.44
CA CYS A 161 -7.38 11.35 -13.03
C CYS A 161 -7.44 9.84 -12.77
N TYR A 162 -8.14 9.07 -13.62
CA TYR A 162 -8.22 7.62 -13.48
C TYR A 162 -6.90 6.89 -13.76
N SER A 163 -6.09 7.38 -14.70
CA SER A 163 -4.79 6.77 -14.98
C SER A 163 -3.81 7.00 -13.83
N GLU A 164 -3.81 8.20 -13.26
CA GLU A 164 -2.99 8.54 -12.08
C GLU A 164 -3.44 7.76 -10.83
N GLN A 165 -4.75 7.64 -10.60
CA GLN A 165 -5.27 6.82 -9.50
C GLN A 165 -4.84 5.35 -9.64
N ARG A 166 -4.92 4.77 -10.84
CA ARG A 166 -4.44 3.40 -11.10
C ARG A 166 -2.93 3.26 -10.91
N ARG A 167 -2.13 4.26 -11.32
CA ARG A 167 -0.68 4.27 -11.03
C ARG A 167 -0.42 4.28 -9.53
N SER A 168 -1.12 5.13 -8.78
CA SER A 168 -0.99 5.20 -7.33
C SER A 168 -1.36 3.87 -6.66
N SER A 169 -2.43 3.19 -7.09
CA SER A 169 -2.84 1.88 -6.55
C SER A 169 -1.82 0.77 -6.83
N ARG A 170 -1.20 0.74 -8.01
CA ARG A 170 -0.14 -0.25 -8.29
C ARG A 170 1.10 -0.03 -7.44
N LEU A 171 1.45 1.23 -7.22
CA LEU A 171 2.58 1.61 -6.37
C LEU A 171 2.29 1.31 -4.88
N HIS A 172 1.01 1.35 -4.49
CA HIS A 172 0.53 0.95 -3.16
C HIS A 172 0.74 -0.54 -2.90
N GLU A 173 0.23 -1.39 -3.78
CA GLU A 173 0.32 -2.85 -3.66
C GLU A 173 1.79 -3.32 -3.59
N LYS A 174 2.65 -2.77 -4.46
CA LYS A 174 4.08 -3.11 -4.46
C LYS A 174 4.78 -2.74 -3.15
N LYS A 175 4.51 -1.53 -2.61
CA LYS A 175 5.14 -1.06 -1.37
C LYS A 175 4.73 -1.88 -0.16
N GLU A 176 3.44 -2.22 -0.05
CA GLU A 176 2.93 -3.05 1.04
C GLU A 176 3.51 -4.47 0.95
N HIS A 177 3.56 -5.04 -0.26
CA HIS A 177 4.13 -6.36 -0.47
C HIS A 177 5.60 -6.43 -0.06
N SER A 178 6.46 -5.54 -0.58
CA SER A 178 7.89 -5.56 -0.27
C SER A 178 8.17 -5.36 1.22
N THR A 179 7.46 -4.44 1.88
CA THR A 179 7.65 -4.19 3.32
C THR A 179 7.17 -5.36 4.18
N ALA A 180 6.06 -6.00 3.79
CA ALA A 180 5.55 -7.18 4.49
C ALA A 180 6.50 -8.38 4.36
N VAL A 181 7.09 -8.60 3.18
CA VAL A 181 8.07 -9.67 2.93
C VAL A 181 9.33 -9.44 3.76
N MET A 182 9.88 -8.22 3.76
CA MET A 182 11.03 -7.86 4.59
C MET A 182 10.77 -8.05 6.09
N LYS A 183 9.58 -7.66 6.56
CA LYS A 183 9.19 -7.85 7.96
C LYS A 183 9.14 -9.33 8.33
N LYS A 184 8.68 -10.20 7.43
CA LYS A 184 8.65 -11.65 7.62
C LYS A 184 10.06 -12.25 7.71
N ALA A 185 11.03 -11.69 6.98
CA ALA A 185 12.44 -12.07 7.04
C ALA A 185 13.22 -11.36 8.17
N GLU A 186 12.53 -10.68 9.09
CA GLU A 186 13.14 -9.95 10.22
C GLU A 186 14.16 -8.87 9.81
N ILE A 187 14.06 -8.37 8.56
CA ILE A 187 14.91 -7.29 8.06
C ILE A 187 14.47 -5.97 8.70
N PRO A 188 15.37 -5.21 9.36
CA PRO A 188 15.04 -3.91 9.95
C PRO A 188 14.60 -2.89 8.89
N CYS A 189 13.30 -2.62 8.82
CA CYS A 189 12.69 -1.65 7.94
C CYS A 189 11.50 -0.96 8.64
N PRO A 190 11.10 0.25 8.21
CA PRO A 190 9.93 0.91 8.77
C PRO A 190 8.65 0.08 8.60
N GLU A 191 7.89 -0.10 9.67
CA GLU A 191 6.59 -0.75 9.60
C GLU A 191 5.56 0.19 8.97
N VAL A 192 4.81 -0.30 7.97
CA VAL A 192 3.69 0.45 7.39
C VAL A 192 2.54 0.49 8.39
N VAL A 193 2.15 1.70 8.79
CA VAL A 193 1.02 1.93 9.72
C VAL A 193 -0.26 2.18 8.94
N MET A 194 -0.18 3.01 7.90
CA MET A 194 -1.33 3.36 7.06
C MET A 194 -0.84 3.77 5.69
N LEU A 195 -1.54 3.31 4.66
CA LEU A 195 -1.34 3.79 3.31
C LEU A 195 -2.69 4.24 2.74
N LYS A 196 -2.79 5.52 2.37
CA LYS A 196 -4.04 6.12 1.85
C LYS A 196 -3.73 6.91 0.59
N LYS A 197 -4.16 6.40 -0.57
CA LYS A 197 -3.82 6.95 -1.90
C LYS A 197 -2.29 7.05 -2.06
N HIS A 198 -1.75 8.26 -2.13
CA HIS A 198 -0.31 8.53 -2.24
C HIS A 198 0.38 8.80 -0.89
N ILE A 199 -0.36 8.82 0.23
CA ILE A 199 0.17 9.11 1.57
C ILE A 199 0.53 7.80 2.26
N LEU A 200 1.83 7.59 2.48
CA LEU A 200 2.39 6.46 3.23
C LEU A 200 2.80 6.92 4.63
N VAL A 201 2.20 6.33 5.65
CA VAL A 201 2.55 6.50 7.06
C VAL A 201 3.26 5.25 7.53
N MET A 202 4.49 5.43 8.02
CA MET A 202 5.35 4.36 8.52
C MET A 202 5.82 4.65 9.94
N SER A 203 6.34 3.64 10.63
CA SER A 203 7.01 3.80 11.92
C SER A 203 8.18 4.77 11.80
N PHE A 204 8.29 5.68 12.75
CA PHE A 204 9.41 6.61 12.82
C PHE A 204 10.66 5.91 13.35
N ILE A 205 11.78 6.01 12.60
CA ILE A 205 13.09 5.50 13.02
C ILE A 205 13.91 6.67 13.55
N GLY A 206 14.14 6.69 14.85
CA GLY A 206 14.80 7.79 15.53
C GLY A 206 14.40 7.87 16.99
N LYS A 207 14.93 8.86 17.70
CA LYS A 207 14.70 9.05 19.13
C LYS A 207 14.38 10.51 19.42
N ASP A 208 13.48 10.77 20.37
CA ASP A 208 13.12 12.11 20.82
C ASP A 208 12.73 13.06 19.66
N HIS A 209 11.97 12.54 18.69
CA HIS A 209 11.55 13.23 17.45
C HIS A 209 12.69 13.63 16.50
N VAL A 210 13.92 13.17 16.73
CA VAL A 210 15.07 13.34 15.84
C VAL A 210 15.22 12.08 14.98
N PRO A 211 15.20 12.22 13.63
CA PRO A 211 15.34 11.07 12.75
C PRO A 211 16.74 10.46 12.89
N ALA A 212 16.82 9.13 12.76
CA ALA A 212 18.10 8.46 12.71
C ALA A 212 18.95 8.98 11.53
N PRO A 213 20.26 9.20 11.71
CA PRO A 213 21.12 9.67 10.65
C PRO A 213 21.26 8.60 9.55
N LYS A 214 21.35 9.07 8.30
CA LYS A 214 21.76 8.21 7.18
C LYS A 214 23.18 7.73 7.39
N LEU A 215 23.52 6.56 6.86
CA LEU A 215 24.86 5.98 6.99
C LEU A 215 25.94 6.89 6.37
N LYS A 216 25.57 7.65 5.35
CA LYS A 216 26.39 8.74 4.81
C LYS A 216 26.79 9.78 5.86
N ASP A 217 25.85 10.22 6.68
CA ASP A 217 26.04 11.34 7.60
C ASP A 217 26.44 10.86 9.01
N ALA A 218 26.23 9.57 9.30
CA ALA A 218 26.62 8.94 10.54
C ALA A 218 28.15 8.95 10.73
N ARG A 219 28.58 9.39 11.92
CA ARG A 219 29.98 9.33 12.35
C ARG A 219 30.18 8.07 13.20
N LEU A 220 30.49 6.97 12.54
CA LEU A 220 30.70 5.67 13.18
C LEU A 220 32.19 5.44 13.48
N GLY A 221 32.47 4.75 14.58
CA GLY A 221 33.79 4.20 14.84
C GLY A 221 34.13 3.05 13.88
N SER A 222 35.38 2.63 13.83
CA SER A 222 35.82 1.54 12.93
C SER A 222 35.08 0.23 13.19
N GLU A 223 34.78 -0.08 14.45
CA GLU A 223 34.06 -1.30 14.83
C GLU A 223 32.59 -1.25 14.41
N ASP A 224 31.90 -0.13 14.67
CA ASP A 224 30.52 0.06 14.24
C ASP A 224 30.37 0.06 12.72
N MET A 225 31.35 0.62 12.00
CA MET A 225 31.34 0.61 10.53
C MET A 225 31.53 -0.81 9.97
N LYS A 226 32.36 -1.63 10.62
CA LYS A 226 32.49 -3.06 10.31
C LYS A 226 31.19 -3.81 10.59
N ASN A 227 30.59 -3.60 11.75
CA ASN A 227 29.31 -4.20 12.13
C ASN A 227 28.20 -3.80 11.15
N ALA A 228 28.17 -2.54 10.74
CA ALA A 228 27.25 -2.05 9.72
C ALA A 228 27.44 -2.78 8.38
N TYR A 229 28.68 -2.99 7.94
CA TYR A 229 28.97 -3.74 6.71
C TYR A 229 28.43 -5.18 6.77
N TYR A 230 28.71 -5.90 7.86
CA TYR A 230 28.20 -7.27 8.03
C TYR A 230 26.66 -7.33 8.09
N GLN A 231 26.03 -6.36 8.75
CA GLN A 231 24.57 -6.26 8.77
C GLN A 231 24.01 -6.00 7.36
N VAL A 232 24.62 -5.10 6.58
CA VAL A 232 24.18 -4.81 5.20
C VAL A 232 24.35 -6.02 4.31
N LEU A 233 25.50 -6.70 4.38
CA LEU A 233 25.75 -7.95 3.65
C LEU A 233 24.67 -8.98 3.95
N HIS A 234 24.37 -9.20 5.24
CA HIS A 234 23.36 -10.16 5.66
C HIS A 234 21.97 -9.77 5.15
N MET A 235 21.57 -8.50 5.27
CA MET A 235 20.29 -8.02 4.76
C MET A 235 20.19 -8.15 3.23
N MET A 236 21.28 -7.93 2.48
CA MET A 236 21.30 -8.16 1.03
C MET A 236 21.11 -9.64 0.68
N GLN A 237 21.73 -10.55 1.45
CA GLN A 237 21.53 -11.99 1.30
C GLN A 237 20.08 -12.40 1.59
N GLN A 238 19.52 -11.94 2.71
CA GLN A 238 18.12 -12.22 3.06
C GLN A 238 17.16 -11.66 2.02
N LEU A 239 17.43 -10.45 1.51
CA LEU A 239 16.63 -9.85 0.44
C LEU A 239 16.60 -10.74 -0.80
N PHE A 240 17.77 -11.19 -1.26
CA PHE A 240 17.86 -11.97 -2.48
C PHE A 240 17.35 -13.40 -2.30
N GLN A 241 17.82 -14.10 -1.26
CA GLN A 241 17.63 -15.54 -1.08
C GLN A 241 16.31 -15.89 -0.38
N GLU A 242 15.89 -15.12 0.62
CA GLU A 242 14.69 -15.42 1.42
C GLU A 242 13.47 -14.64 0.92
N CYS A 243 13.67 -13.38 0.54
CA CYS A 243 12.60 -12.48 0.11
C CYS A 243 12.36 -12.48 -1.40
N ASN A 244 13.24 -13.11 -2.19
CA ASN A 244 13.24 -13.06 -3.66
C ASN A 244 13.10 -11.63 -4.20
N LEU A 245 13.88 -10.70 -3.64
CA LEU A 245 13.75 -9.27 -3.87
C LEU A 245 15.14 -8.61 -4.03
N VAL A 246 15.25 -7.70 -4.98
CA VAL A 246 16.39 -6.81 -5.16
C VAL A 246 15.93 -5.40 -4.79
N HIS A 247 16.66 -4.72 -3.91
CA HIS A 247 16.29 -3.36 -3.48
C HIS A 247 16.28 -2.37 -4.65
N ALA A 248 17.23 -2.51 -5.57
CA ALA A 248 17.37 -1.74 -6.80
C ALA A 248 17.56 -0.23 -6.60
N ASP A 249 17.89 0.23 -5.39
CA ASP A 249 18.38 1.59 -5.13
C ASP A 249 19.17 1.62 -3.82
N LEU A 250 19.87 0.53 -3.49
CA LEU A 250 20.55 0.43 -2.21
C LEU A 250 21.83 1.28 -2.25
N SER A 251 21.92 2.22 -1.31
CA SER A 251 23.05 3.14 -1.16
C SER A 251 23.13 3.67 0.26
N GLU A 252 24.21 4.37 0.59
CA GLU A 252 24.42 5.00 1.90
C GLU A 252 23.36 6.06 2.26
N TYR A 253 22.54 6.47 1.29
CA TYR A 253 21.44 7.41 1.45
C TYR A 253 20.14 6.75 1.89
N ASN A 254 19.99 5.45 1.61
CA ASN A 254 18.80 4.63 1.87
C ASN A 254 19.03 3.64 3.03
N MET A 255 20.10 3.86 3.80
CA MET A 255 20.42 3.13 5.02
C MET A 255 20.50 4.10 6.20
N LEU A 256 19.78 3.82 7.27
CA LEU A 256 19.83 4.59 8.52
C LEU A 256 20.62 3.81 9.58
N TRP A 257 21.34 4.54 10.44
CA TRP A 257 22.00 3.94 11.60
C TRP A 257 21.26 4.31 12.89
N HIS A 258 20.73 3.30 13.58
CA HIS A 258 19.98 3.51 14.80
C HIS A 258 20.21 2.37 15.79
N GLU A 259 20.58 2.70 17.04
CA GLU A 259 20.77 1.74 18.14
C GLU A 259 21.69 0.55 17.80
N GLY A 260 22.79 0.81 17.08
CA GLY A 260 23.75 -0.23 16.70
C GLY A 260 23.30 -1.10 15.51
N LYS A 261 22.17 -0.75 14.89
CA LYS A 261 21.58 -1.48 13.76
C LYS A 261 21.47 -0.61 12.51
N VAL A 262 21.62 -1.26 11.36
CA VAL A 262 21.30 -0.67 10.06
C VAL A 262 19.83 -0.92 9.75
N TRP A 263 19.13 0.13 9.33
CA TRP A 263 17.75 0.06 8.89
C TRP A 263 17.66 0.43 7.41
N LEU A 264 16.97 -0.40 6.62
CA LEU A 264 16.72 -0.13 5.20
C LEU A 264 15.46 0.73 5.04
N ILE A 265 15.54 1.73 4.17
CA ILE A 265 14.41 2.59 3.81
C ILE A 265 14.27 2.70 2.29
N ASP A 266 13.09 3.14 1.84
CA ASP A 266 12.76 3.34 0.43
C ASP A 266 12.84 2.07 -0.44
N VAL A 267 12.12 1.05 -0.01
CA VAL A 267 12.01 -0.26 -0.70
C VAL A 267 10.96 -0.25 -1.81
N SER A 268 10.59 0.94 -2.27
CA SER A 268 9.48 1.16 -3.18
C SER A 268 9.79 0.82 -4.63
N GLN A 269 11.08 0.81 -4.98
CA GLN A 269 11.60 0.49 -6.30
C GLN A 269 12.12 -0.94 -6.39
N SER A 270 11.91 -1.75 -5.36
CA SER A 270 12.39 -3.11 -5.34
C SER A 270 11.76 -3.95 -6.46
N VAL A 271 12.55 -4.86 -7.01
CA VAL A 271 12.15 -5.74 -8.11
C VAL A 271 12.49 -7.19 -7.78
N GLU A 272 11.79 -8.12 -8.40
CA GLU A 272 12.18 -9.54 -8.34
C GLU A 272 13.47 -9.77 -9.15
N PRO A 273 14.33 -10.72 -8.74
CA PRO A 273 15.51 -11.15 -9.50
C PRO A 273 15.20 -11.58 -10.94
N THR A 274 13.99 -12.09 -11.19
CA THR A 274 13.49 -12.53 -12.50
C THR A 274 13.21 -11.39 -13.48
N HIS A 275 13.21 -10.14 -13.00
CA HIS A 275 13.04 -8.97 -13.86
C HIS A 275 14.20 -8.90 -14.89
N PRO A 276 13.97 -8.44 -16.15
CA PRO A 276 15.00 -8.38 -17.19
C PRO A 276 16.30 -7.66 -16.78
N HIS A 277 16.18 -6.71 -15.85
CA HIS A 277 17.30 -5.94 -15.29
C HIS A 277 17.54 -6.20 -13.79
N GLY A 278 16.95 -7.25 -13.21
CA GLY A 278 17.01 -7.53 -11.78
C GLY A 278 18.44 -7.72 -11.26
N LEU A 279 19.23 -8.55 -11.95
CA LEU A 279 20.63 -8.82 -11.59
C LEU A 279 21.54 -7.62 -11.86
N GLU A 280 21.25 -6.81 -12.88
CA GLU A 280 21.98 -5.55 -13.12
C GLU A 280 21.76 -4.55 -11.98
N PHE A 281 20.53 -4.45 -11.47
CA PHE A 281 20.23 -3.62 -10.31
C PHE A 281 20.91 -4.15 -9.05
N LEU A 282 20.94 -5.47 -8.85
CA LEU A 282 21.67 -6.07 -7.73
C LEU A 282 23.17 -5.77 -7.79
N PHE A 283 23.77 -5.88 -8.97
CA PHE A 283 25.18 -5.55 -9.16
C PHE A 283 25.48 -4.08 -8.86
N ARG A 284 24.58 -3.17 -9.26
CA ARG A 284 24.66 -1.75 -8.90
C ARG A 284 24.59 -1.54 -7.39
N ASP A 285 23.65 -2.21 -6.71
CA ASP A 285 23.53 -2.17 -5.25
C ASP A 285 24.83 -2.67 -4.58
N CYS A 286 25.39 -3.79 -5.05
CA CYS A 286 26.68 -4.32 -4.59
C CYS A 286 27.81 -3.31 -4.80
N ARG A 287 27.85 -2.62 -5.95
CA ARG A 287 28.85 -1.60 -6.25
C ARG A 287 28.75 -0.42 -5.28
N ASN A 288 27.54 0.08 -5.04
CA ASN A 288 27.31 1.19 -4.11
C ASN A 288 27.78 0.83 -2.69
N VAL A 289 27.38 -0.35 -2.20
CA VAL A 289 27.75 -0.86 -0.88
C VAL A 289 29.26 -1.06 -0.75
N SER A 290 29.86 -1.82 -1.68
CA SER A 290 31.30 -2.11 -1.67
C SER A 290 32.13 -0.82 -1.70
N THR A 291 31.83 0.10 -2.63
CA THR A 291 32.56 1.36 -2.74
C THR A 291 32.39 2.26 -1.52
N PHE A 292 31.20 2.30 -0.90
CA PHE A 292 30.98 3.08 0.31
C PHE A 292 31.82 2.56 1.48
N PHE A 293 31.75 1.27 1.79
CA PHE A 293 32.45 0.70 2.95
C PHE A 293 33.97 0.68 2.76
N GLN A 294 34.46 0.44 1.54
CA GLN A 294 35.88 0.55 1.23
C GLN A 294 36.41 1.98 1.43
N LYS A 295 35.66 3.01 0.98
CA LYS A 295 36.02 4.42 1.20
C LYS A 295 36.03 4.80 2.68
N ARG A 296 35.23 4.12 3.51
CA ARG A 296 35.20 4.30 4.97
C ARG A 296 36.29 3.52 5.71
N GLY A 297 37.14 2.79 5.00
CA GLY A 297 38.29 2.07 5.57
C GLY A 297 37.94 0.71 6.20
N VAL A 298 36.83 0.09 5.78
CA VAL A 298 36.51 -1.29 6.17
C VAL A 298 37.36 -2.24 5.34
N SER A 299 38.39 -2.84 5.94
CA SER A 299 39.32 -3.77 5.27
C SER A 299 38.67 -5.04 4.75
N GLU A 300 37.59 -5.48 5.39
CA GLU A 300 36.83 -6.69 5.09
C GLU A 300 35.76 -6.46 4.03
N ALA A 301 35.60 -5.23 3.53
CA ALA A 301 34.65 -4.90 2.48
C ALA A 301 35.08 -5.57 1.18
N MET A 302 34.29 -6.57 0.77
CA MET A 302 34.52 -7.39 -0.42
C MET A 302 34.49 -6.53 -1.69
N SER A 303 35.12 -7.03 -2.76
CA SER A 303 34.97 -6.44 -4.08
C SER A 303 33.53 -6.56 -4.57
N VAL A 304 33.16 -5.80 -5.60
CA VAL A 304 31.79 -5.82 -6.15
C VAL A 304 31.40 -7.23 -6.61
N TYR A 305 32.33 -7.94 -7.26
CA TYR A 305 32.11 -9.29 -7.79
C TYR A 305 31.99 -10.33 -6.66
N ASP A 306 32.88 -10.26 -5.66
CA ASP A 306 32.84 -11.16 -4.51
C ASP A 306 31.56 -10.95 -3.69
N LEU A 307 31.14 -9.69 -3.51
CA LEU A 307 29.90 -9.35 -2.83
C LEU A 307 28.68 -9.88 -3.61
N PHE A 308 28.66 -9.71 -4.93
CA PHE A 308 27.58 -10.25 -5.77
C PHE A 308 27.50 -11.77 -5.68
N ASN A 309 28.64 -12.47 -5.75
CA ASN A 309 28.71 -13.92 -5.58
C ASN A 309 28.26 -14.35 -4.17
N ALA A 310 28.63 -13.61 -3.13
CA ALA A 310 28.21 -13.89 -1.76
C ALA A 310 26.70 -13.69 -1.55
N VAL A 311 26.08 -12.73 -2.24
CA VAL A 311 24.63 -12.47 -2.16
C VAL A 311 23.83 -13.49 -2.98
N THR A 312 24.27 -13.77 -4.20
CA THR A 312 23.56 -14.68 -5.11
C THR A 312 23.84 -16.16 -4.83
N GLY A 313 24.92 -16.47 -4.12
CA GLY A 313 25.41 -17.84 -3.94
C GLY A 313 26.08 -18.43 -5.19
N LEU A 314 26.28 -17.61 -6.23
CA LEU A 314 26.94 -18.01 -7.46
C LEU A 314 28.46 -18.00 -7.26
N ASN A 315 29.15 -18.93 -7.93
CA ASN A 315 30.61 -19.02 -7.92
C ASN A 315 31.15 -18.63 -9.30
N ILE A 316 30.82 -17.43 -9.77
CA ILE A 316 31.27 -16.95 -11.07
C ILE A 316 32.75 -16.56 -10.96
N PRO A 317 33.63 -17.13 -11.79
CA PRO A 317 35.04 -16.81 -11.77
C PRO A 317 35.23 -15.34 -12.13
N VAL A 318 35.98 -14.61 -11.30
CA VAL A 318 36.34 -13.22 -11.56
C VAL A 318 37.46 -13.20 -12.63
N GLY A 319 37.07 -13.43 -13.88
CA GLY A 319 37.92 -13.23 -15.06
C GLY A 319 38.27 -11.74 -15.20
N ALA A 320 39.52 -11.45 -15.53
CA ALA A 320 40.06 -10.10 -15.47
C ALA A 320 39.39 -9.15 -16.49
N GLU A 321 38.75 -8.10 -15.96
CA GLU A 321 38.57 -6.75 -16.52
C GLU A 321 37.34 -6.40 -17.37
N GLU A 322 36.45 -7.32 -17.74
CA GLU A 322 35.22 -6.95 -18.45
C GLU A 322 33.95 -7.25 -17.63
N GLU A 323 33.31 -6.20 -17.11
CA GLU A 323 31.95 -6.28 -16.54
C GLU A 323 30.97 -6.98 -17.50
N ALA A 324 31.17 -6.80 -18.81
CA ALA A 324 30.37 -7.45 -19.85
C ALA A 324 30.53 -8.98 -19.87
N GLU A 325 31.74 -9.50 -19.68
CA GLU A 325 31.98 -10.95 -19.60
C GLU A 325 31.34 -11.54 -18.34
N PHE A 326 31.48 -10.84 -17.21
CA PHE A 326 30.82 -11.25 -15.96
C PHE A 326 29.30 -11.31 -16.12
N PHE A 327 28.68 -10.29 -16.72
CA PHE A 327 27.23 -10.29 -16.96
C PHE A 327 26.80 -11.34 -18.00
N ALA A 328 27.61 -11.61 -19.03
CA ALA A 328 27.33 -12.69 -19.96
C ALA A 328 27.22 -14.03 -19.21
N GLU A 329 28.17 -14.31 -18.31
CA GLU A 329 28.18 -15.54 -17.51
C GLU A 329 27.03 -15.60 -16.47
N VAL A 330 26.66 -14.45 -15.89
CA VAL A 330 25.45 -14.31 -15.06
C VAL A 330 24.17 -14.65 -15.87
N THR A 331 24.08 -14.20 -17.13
CA THR A 331 22.90 -14.48 -17.98
C THR A 331 22.88 -15.90 -18.52
N GLU A 332 24.04 -16.55 -18.65
CA GLU A 332 24.20 -17.95 -19.08
C GLU A 332 24.02 -18.97 -17.95
N THR A 333 23.87 -18.51 -16.70
CA THR A 333 23.55 -19.33 -15.53
C THR A 333 22.06 -19.28 -15.11
N PRO A 334 21.04 -19.31 -16.01
CA PRO A 334 19.64 -19.17 -15.62
C PRO A 334 19.08 -20.42 -14.93
N ALA A 335 19.83 -21.51 -14.81
CA ALA A 335 19.35 -22.79 -14.28
C ALA A 335 19.51 -22.98 -12.76
N GLN A 336 20.08 -22.02 -12.03
CA GLN A 336 20.32 -22.13 -10.57
C GLN A 336 19.64 -21.04 -9.72
N LEU A 337 18.92 -20.11 -10.35
CA LEU A 337 18.27 -18.96 -9.69
C LEU A 337 16.74 -19.11 -9.54
N LEU A 338 16.19 -20.26 -9.93
CA LEU A 338 14.81 -20.72 -9.73
C LEU A 338 14.83 -22.07 -9.02
#